data_AF-A0AAV7V2Y6-F1
#
_entry.id   AF-A0AAV7V2Y6-F1
#
_cell.length_a   1.000
_cell.length_b   1.000
_cell.length_c   1.000
_cell.angle_alpha   90.00
_cell.angle_beta   90.00
_cell.angle_gamma   90.00
#
_symmetry.space_group_name_H-M   'P 1'
#
loop_
_entity.id
_entity.type
_entity.pdbx_description
1 polymer ?
#
loop_
_entity_poly.entity_id
_entity_poly.type
_entity_poly.pdbx_seq_one_letter_code
_entity_poly.pdbx_strand_id
1 'polypeptide(L)'
;MPRCKTVGKTLCKPTRQLLFSEALRQQKPPPAEVPLPSLPSSMAGDTQVATMDRILQEISAVSRKLEGMDSAMVALTKETRSMGLDIAGFQSQISGLDQRVATVETQVASWTDKDQELRHLRSRLTDLEDRSRRNNVRLLGFPEGVEGTDLFSYLREMLPKPTEITFDPPLEFQRAHRLGPKRQNGNGRPRSIIVYLLQHMQACQLLQAAKIQGPFKSGALEIRLSADFSKETAERRKAFLSLRSCHRHLDVKFGLFEPARMWITNNGESWNTYDPEDLRVFLDGLHDQSQTMELTTQTLLDTQDLSTGACLPVPTPASEGRSTTDPQTRGRDLDRLTKTYDDRSQVLQAVAIYTQTSDRDKSHSPLKPTAAPT
;
A
#
# COMPACT_ATOMS: atom_id res chain seq x y z
N MET A 1 5.27 -19.98 33.43
CA MET A 1 3.95 -19.46 32.98
C MET A 1 4.22 -18.11 32.32
N PRO A 2 3.84 -17.89 31.05
CA PRO A 2 2.41 -17.83 30.71
C PRO A 2 1.97 -18.55 29.41
N ARG A 3 0.74 -19.07 29.50
CA ARG A 3 -0.38 -19.12 28.55
C ARG A 3 -0.15 -19.38 27.05
N CYS A 4 -0.38 -20.66 26.73
CA CYS A 4 -1.08 -21.21 25.58
C CYS A 4 -1.99 -20.22 24.79
N LYS A 5 -1.72 -20.07 23.48
CA LYS A 5 -2.72 -19.81 22.43
C LYS A 5 -2.28 -20.47 21.11
N THR A 6 -2.86 -21.63 20.82
CA THR A 6 -2.93 -22.24 19.49
C THR A 6 -3.82 -21.39 18.58
N VAL A 7 -3.29 -20.97 17.44
CA VAL A 7 -4.10 -20.49 16.30
C VAL A 7 -3.53 -21.13 15.03
N GLY A 8 -4.41 -21.79 14.27
CA GLY A 8 -4.10 -22.19 12.90
C GLY A 8 -4.64 -23.56 12.52
N LYS A 9 -5.95 -23.67 12.24
CA LYS A 9 -6.52 -24.63 11.27
C LYS A 9 -7.82 -24.05 10.69
N THR A 10 -7.73 -23.22 9.66
CA THR A 10 -8.83 -22.99 8.73
C THR A 10 -8.71 -24.01 7.61
N LEU A 11 -9.45 -25.11 7.76
CA LEU A 11 -9.66 -26.09 6.69
C LEU A 11 -10.60 -25.45 5.66
N CYS A 12 -10.06 -25.08 4.50
CA CYS A 12 -10.89 -24.88 3.31
C CYS A 12 -11.21 -26.26 2.74
N LYS A 13 -12.41 -26.78 3.02
CA LYS A 13 -12.98 -27.94 2.33
C LYS A 13 -14.04 -27.46 1.35
N PRO A 14 -14.01 -27.92 0.09
CA PRO A 14 -15.03 -27.55 -0.89
C PRO A 14 -16.34 -28.29 -0.60
N THR A 15 -17.38 -27.48 -0.47
CA THR A 15 -18.80 -27.79 -0.55
C THR A 15 -19.12 -28.50 -1.87
N ARG A 16 -19.41 -29.81 -1.87
CA ARG A 16 -20.42 -30.43 -2.78
C ARG A 16 -20.67 -31.92 -2.51
N GLN A 17 -21.19 -32.28 -1.33
CA GLN A 17 -21.93 -33.54 -1.17
C GLN A 17 -23.12 -33.32 -0.23
N LEU A 18 -24.14 -32.64 -0.74
CA LEU A 18 -25.50 -32.65 -0.19
C LEU A 18 -26.48 -32.70 -1.35
N LEU A 19 -26.40 -33.74 -2.19
CA LEU A 19 -27.47 -34.14 -3.11
C LEU A 19 -27.23 -35.61 -3.51
N PHE A 20 -27.34 -36.56 -2.57
CA PHE A 20 -27.66 -37.96 -2.89
C PHE A 20 -27.91 -38.77 -1.61
N SER A 21 -28.84 -38.32 -0.76
CA SER A 21 -29.30 -39.14 0.38
C SER A 21 -30.79 -38.95 0.67
N GLU A 22 -31.60 -38.70 -0.37
CA GLU A 22 -33.03 -38.41 -0.21
C GLU A 22 -33.94 -39.21 -1.16
N ALA A 23 -33.44 -40.29 -1.77
CA ALA A 23 -34.21 -41.06 -2.77
C ALA A 23 -34.34 -42.57 -2.50
N LEU A 24 -34.21 -43.03 -1.25
CA LEU A 24 -34.50 -44.42 -0.87
C LEU A 24 -35.23 -44.53 0.48
N ARG A 25 -36.33 -43.81 0.64
CA ARG A 25 -37.40 -44.13 1.61
C ARG A 25 -38.77 -43.80 1.03
N GLN A 26 -39.20 -44.56 0.04
CA GLN A 26 -40.62 -44.81 -0.18
C GLN A 26 -40.78 -46.29 -0.49
N GLN A 27 -41.04 -47.07 0.57
CA GLN A 27 -41.66 -48.38 0.41
C GLN A 27 -43.05 -48.13 -0.17
N LYS A 28 -43.25 -48.48 -1.43
CA LYS A 28 -44.57 -48.60 -2.04
C LYS A 28 -45.23 -49.87 -1.48
N PRO A 29 -46.47 -49.82 -0.95
CA PRO A 29 -47.13 -50.99 -0.38
C PRO A 29 -47.43 -52.04 -1.47
N PRO A 30 -47.56 -53.33 -1.11
CA PRO A 30 -47.84 -54.40 -2.06
C PRO A 30 -49.23 -54.20 -2.71
N PRO A 31 -49.39 -54.42 -4.02
CA PRO A 31 -50.71 -54.40 -4.63
C PRO A 31 -51.53 -55.64 -4.24
N ALA A 32 -52.83 -55.42 -4.08
CA ALA A 32 -53.84 -56.37 -3.65
C ALA A 32 -53.91 -57.66 -4.49
N GLU A 33 -54.30 -58.75 -3.84
CA GLU A 33 -54.65 -60.04 -4.45
C GLU A 33 -55.66 -59.85 -5.60
N VAL A 34 -55.29 -60.35 -6.78
CA VAL A 34 -56.18 -60.45 -7.94
C VAL A 34 -56.81 -61.85 -7.94
N PRO A 35 -58.13 -62.01 -8.13
CA PRO A 35 -58.79 -63.32 -8.07
C PRO A 35 -58.41 -64.22 -9.26
N LEU A 36 -58.22 -65.51 -8.97
CA LEU A 36 -58.06 -66.59 -9.95
C LEU A 36 -59.24 -66.65 -10.93
N PRO A 37 -59.02 -66.63 -12.26
CA PRO A 37 -60.05 -67.03 -13.21
C PRO A 37 -60.01 -68.55 -13.42
N SER A 38 -61.19 -69.15 -13.37
CA SER A 38 -61.45 -70.54 -13.74
C SER A 38 -61.20 -70.78 -15.23
N LEU A 39 -60.58 -71.93 -15.53
CA LEU A 39 -60.33 -72.45 -16.87
C LEU A 39 -61.65 -72.82 -17.57
N PRO A 40 -61.85 -72.43 -18.84
CA PRO A 40 -62.59 -73.24 -19.79
C PRO A 40 -61.62 -73.96 -20.72
N SER A 41 -61.94 -75.23 -20.92
CA SER A 41 -61.19 -76.19 -21.71
C SER A 41 -61.20 -75.86 -23.20
N SER A 42 -60.06 -76.17 -23.83
CA SER A 42 -59.91 -76.62 -25.23
C SER A 42 -60.21 -75.61 -26.35
N MET A 43 -59.12 -75.05 -26.92
CA MET A 43 -58.77 -75.08 -28.36
C MET A 43 -57.37 -74.45 -28.48
N ALA A 44 -56.31 -75.21 -28.19
CA ALA A 44 -54.94 -74.70 -28.10
C ALA A 44 -53.99 -75.46 -29.03
N GLY A 45 -53.44 -74.74 -30.01
CA GLY A 45 -52.33 -75.18 -30.83
C GLY A 45 -51.54 -73.98 -31.35
N ASP A 46 -52.23 -73.03 -31.99
CA ASP A 46 -51.52 -72.02 -32.79
C ASP A 46 -51.30 -70.66 -32.09
N THR A 47 -52.08 -70.32 -31.05
CA THR A 47 -51.94 -69.03 -30.32
C THR A 47 -50.93 -69.06 -29.17
N GLN A 48 -50.63 -70.22 -28.61
CA GLN A 48 -49.62 -70.38 -27.54
C GLN A 48 -48.18 -70.38 -28.08
N VAL A 49 -47.99 -70.81 -29.33
CA VAL A 49 -46.69 -70.78 -30.01
C VAL A 49 -46.30 -69.33 -30.33
N ALA A 50 -47.23 -68.52 -30.84
CA ALA A 50 -46.99 -67.10 -31.14
C ALA A 50 -46.68 -66.24 -29.91
N THR A 51 -47.27 -66.54 -28.75
CA THR A 51 -46.95 -65.85 -27.49
C THR A 51 -45.61 -66.29 -26.91
N MET A 52 -45.25 -67.58 -27.03
CA MET A 52 -43.93 -68.08 -26.65
C MET A 52 -42.81 -67.47 -27.52
N ASP A 53 -43.03 -67.37 -28.83
CA ASP A 53 -42.08 -66.73 -29.75
C ASP A 53 -41.85 -65.25 -29.41
N ARG A 54 -42.89 -64.53 -28.99
CA ARG A 54 -42.78 -63.13 -28.55
C ARG A 54 -41.97 -62.99 -27.26
N ILE A 55 -42.16 -63.90 -26.30
CA ILE A 55 -41.38 -63.93 -25.05
C ILE A 55 -39.92 -64.26 -25.34
N LEU A 56 -39.63 -65.24 -26.20
CA LEU A 56 -38.27 -65.58 -26.61
C LEU A 56 -37.60 -64.40 -27.33
N GLN A 57 -38.35 -63.67 -28.16
CA GLN A 57 -37.86 -62.46 -28.83
C GLN A 57 -37.53 -61.35 -27.82
N GLU A 58 -38.37 -61.13 -26.80
CA GLU A 58 -38.11 -60.18 -25.72
C GLU A 58 -36.91 -60.58 -24.84
N ILE A 59 -36.78 -61.86 -24.48
CA ILE A 59 -35.61 -62.38 -23.76
C ILE A 59 -34.34 -62.15 -24.57
N SER A 60 -34.36 -62.44 -25.87
CA SER A 60 -33.20 -62.19 -26.76
C SER A 60 -32.85 -60.71 -26.88
N ALA A 61 -33.84 -59.81 -26.79
CA ALA A 61 -33.63 -58.36 -26.79
C ALA A 61 -33.02 -57.88 -25.46
N VAL A 62 -33.48 -58.44 -24.34
CA VAL A 62 -32.91 -58.17 -23.01
C VAL A 62 -31.47 -58.68 -22.91
N SER A 63 -31.18 -59.90 -23.41
CA SER A 63 -29.81 -60.44 -23.44
C SER A 63 -28.86 -59.55 -24.23
N ARG A 64 -29.26 -59.09 -25.43
CA ARG A 64 -28.45 -58.13 -26.22
C ARG A 64 -28.22 -56.81 -25.49
N LYS A 65 -29.21 -56.32 -24.73
CA LYS A 65 -29.07 -55.10 -23.93
C LYS A 65 -28.14 -55.29 -22.73
N LEU A 66 -28.17 -56.46 -22.09
CA LEU A 66 -27.24 -56.83 -21.01
C LEU A 66 -25.81 -56.94 -21.53
N GLU A 67 -25.58 -57.58 -22.69
CA GLU A 67 -24.26 -57.63 -23.35
C GLU A 67 -23.75 -56.23 -23.70
N GLY A 68 -24.64 -55.34 -24.17
CA GLY A 68 -24.33 -53.93 -24.42
C GLY A 68 -23.96 -53.17 -23.13
N MET A 69 -24.66 -53.43 -22.03
CA MET A 69 -24.35 -52.87 -20.72
C MET A 69 -23.02 -53.38 -20.16
N ASP A 70 -22.71 -54.67 -20.30
CA ASP A 70 -21.44 -55.26 -19.87
C ASP A 70 -20.27 -54.62 -20.64
N SER A 71 -20.42 -54.46 -21.95
CA SER A 71 -19.44 -53.77 -22.80
C SER A 71 -19.23 -52.32 -22.35
N ALA A 72 -20.31 -51.59 -22.03
CA ALA A 72 -20.24 -50.23 -21.52
C ALA A 72 -19.60 -50.16 -20.12
N MET A 73 -19.89 -51.11 -19.22
CA MET A 73 -19.26 -51.20 -17.90
C MET A 73 -17.76 -51.46 -18.01
N VAL A 74 -17.32 -52.32 -18.92
CA VAL A 74 -15.89 -52.57 -19.17
C VAL A 74 -15.21 -51.29 -19.67
N ALA A 75 -15.84 -50.56 -20.59
CA ALA A 75 -15.33 -49.28 -21.10
C ALA A 75 -15.19 -48.23 -19.97
N LEU A 76 -16.23 -48.05 -19.15
CA LEU A 76 -16.21 -47.15 -17.99
C LEU A 76 -15.15 -47.56 -16.95
N THR A 77 -14.96 -48.86 -16.73
CA THR A 77 -13.93 -49.37 -15.81
C THR A 77 -12.53 -49.03 -16.32
N LYS A 78 -12.30 -49.12 -17.63
CA LYS A 78 -11.03 -48.73 -18.26
C LYS A 78 -10.77 -47.23 -18.12
N GLU A 79 -11.77 -46.40 -18.39
CA GLU A 79 -11.67 -44.94 -18.26
C GLU A 79 -11.46 -44.52 -16.80
N THR A 80 -12.15 -45.15 -15.85
CA THR A 80 -11.96 -44.91 -14.41
C THR A 80 -10.54 -45.26 -13.95
N ARG A 81 -9.98 -46.36 -14.46
CA ARG A 81 -8.56 -46.71 -14.20
C ARG A 81 -7.60 -45.69 -14.80
N SER A 82 -7.87 -45.21 -16.02
CA SER A 82 -7.07 -44.16 -16.67
C SER A 82 -7.07 -42.87 -15.84
N MET A 83 -8.26 -42.40 -15.43
CA MET A 83 -8.39 -41.24 -14.56
C MET A 83 -7.65 -41.43 -13.23
N GLY A 84 -7.65 -42.64 -12.67
CA GLY A 84 -6.89 -42.96 -11.45
C GLY A 84 -5.38 -42.77 -11.63
N LEU A 85 -4.83 -43.15 -12.79
CA LEU A 85 -3.42 -42.93 -13.11
C LEU A 85 -3.10 -41.45 -13.31
N ASP A 86 -3.97 -40.71 -14.00
CA ASP A 86 -3.80 -39.26 -14.21
C ASP A 86 -3.83 -38.50 -12.88
N ILE A 87 -4.76 -38.86 -11.99
CA ILE A 87 -4.85 -38.29 -10.63
C ILE A 87 -3.55 -38.55 -9.85
N ALA A 88 -3.00 -39.77 -9.91
CA ALA A 88 -1.73 -40.07 -9.26
C ALA A 88 -0.57 -39.24 -9.86
N GLY A 89 -0.57 -39.05 -11.18
CA GLY A 89 0.38 -38.16 -11.87
C GLY A 89 0.27 -36.72 -11.40
N PHE A 90 -0.94 -36.17 -11.33
CA PHE A 90 -1.17 -34.82 -10.81
C PHE A 90 -0.78 -34.68 -9.35
N GLN A 91 -1.06 -35.68 -8.50
CA GLN A 91 -0.63 -35.66 -7.09
C GLN A 91 0.89 -35.59 -6.96
N SER A 92 1.63 -36.33 -7.80
CA SER A 92 3.10 -36.26 -7.83
C SER A 92 3.59 -34.88 -8.27
N GLN A 93 2.98 -34.29 -9.31
CA GLN A 93 3.32 -32.95 -9.79
C GLN A 93 3.03 -31.87 -8.73
N ILE A 94 1.87 -31.94 -8.07
CA ILE A 94 1.47 -31.02 -7.00
C ILE A 94 2.48 -31.11 -5.85
N SER A 95 2.84 -32.33 -5.43
CA SER A 95 3.85 -32.52 -4.37
C SER A 95 5.21 -31.90 -4.74
N GLY A 96 5.62 -32.03 -6.01
CA GLY A 96 6.84 -31.41 -6.52
C GLY A 96 6.75 -29.88 -6.57
N LEU A 97 5.58 -29.33 -6.91
CA LEU A 97 5.34 -27.88 -6.87
C LEU A 97 5.36 -27.37 -5.42
N ASP A 98 4.72 -28.06 -4.48
CA ASP A 98 4.70 -27.67 -3.06
C ASP A 98 6.12 -27.60 -2.49
N GLN A 99 6.98 -28.57 -2.81
CA GLN A 99 8.39 -28.54 -2.41
C GLN A 99 9.16 -27.36 -3.01
N ARG A 100 8.91 -27.05 -4.28
CA ARG A 100 9.53 -25.90 -4.95
C ARG A 100 9.05 -24.58 -4.36
N VAL A 101 7.75 -24.46 -4.07
CA VAL A 101 7.17 -23.28 -3.41
C VAL A 101 7.78 -23.09 -2.02
N ALA A 102 7.83 -24.13 -1.20
CA ALA A 102 8.48 -24.07 0.11
C ALA A 102 9.96 -23.64 0.02
N THR A 103 10.69 -24.14 -0.99
CA THR A 103 12.08 -23.72 -1.24
C THR A 103 12.17 -22.24 -1.60
N VAL A 104 11.28 -21.75 -2.49
CA VAL A 104 11.26 -20.33 -2.88
C VAL A 104 10.89 -19.45 -1.68
N GLU A 105 9.91 -19.83 -0.87
CA GLU A 105 9.51 -19.09 0.33
C GLU A 105 10.68 -18.93 1.32
N THR A 106 11.42 -20.01 1.58
CA THR A 106 12.61 -19.95 2.47
C THR A 106 13.72 -19.08 1.87
N GLN A 107 13.92 -19.12 0.55
CA GLN A 107 14.88 -18.24 -0.12
C GLN A 107 14.46 -16.78 0.00
N VAL A 108 13.19 -16.46 -0.27
CA VAL A 108 12.64 -15.10 -0.16
C VAL A 108 12.85 -14.56 1.25
N ALA A 109 12.53 -15.34 2.29
CA ALA A 109 12.80 -14.95 3.68
C ALA A 109 14.30 -14.67 3.93
N SER A 110 15.19 -15.51 3.38
CA SER A 110 16.64 -15.25 3.48
C SER A 110 17.08 -14.00 2.74
N TRP A 111 16.47 -13.67 1.60
CA TRP A 111 16.76 -12.44 0.85
C TRP A 111 16.27 -11.21 1.60
N THR A 112 15.12 -11.26 2.26
CA THR A 112 14.61 -10.15 3.07
C THR A 112 15.51 -9.86 4.26
N ASP A 113 16.04 -10.90 4.92
CA ASP A 113 16.98 -10.73 6.04
C ASP A 113 18.28 -10.07 5.57
N LYS A 114 18.82 -10.52 4.43
CA LYS A 114 20.02 -9.92 3.82
C LYS A 114 19.79 -8.47 3.40
N ASP A 115 18.63 -8.14 2.84
CA ASP A 115 18.30 -6.76 2.46
C ASP A 115 18.23 -5.86 3.70
N GLN A 116 17.65 -6.34 4.80
CA GLN A 116 17.65 -5.63 6.08
C GLN A 116 19.08 -5.39 6.61
N GLU A 117 19.94 -6.40 6.56
CA GLU A 117 21.34 -6.28 6.95
C GLU A 117 22.10 -5.28 6.08
N LEU A 118 21.89 -5.33 4.75
CA LEU A 118 22.49 -4.37 3.81
C LEU A 118 22.04 -2.94 4.08
N ARG A 119 20.75 -2.70 4.37
CA ARG A 119 20.25 -1.38 4.76
C ARG A 119 20.92 -0.88 6.04
N HIS A 120 21.06 -1.75 7.04
CA HIS A 120 21.75 -1.42 8.29
C HIS A 120 23.23 -1.08 8.07
N LEU A 121 23.94 -1.87 7.25
CA LEU A 121 25.33 -1.62 6.90
C LEU A 121 25.52 -0.31 6.14
N ARG A 122 24.65 -0.02 5.16
CA ARG A 122 24.65 1.26 4.41
C ARG A 122 24.46 2.44 5.36
N SER A 123 23.47 2.37 6.25
CA SER A 123 23.24 3.41 7.26
C SER A 123 24.47 3.66 8.14
N ARG A 124 25.14 2.59 8.60
CA ARG A 124 26.38 2.69 9.38
C ARG A 124 27.53 3.31 8.59
N LEU A 125 27.70 2.94 7.32
CA LEU A 125 28.75 3.51 6.46
C LEU A 125 28.52 5.00 6.24
N THR A 126 27.28 5.40 5.96
CA THR A 126 26.87 6.80 5.78
C THR A 126 27.12 7.61 7.05
N ASP A 127 26.78 7.07 8.23
CA ASP A 127 27.01 7.74 9.52
C ASP A 127 28.52 7.86 9.86
N LEU A 128 29.34 6.84 9.52
CA LEU A 128 30.79 6.92 9.65
C LEU A 128 31.41 7.95 8.71
N GLU A 129 30.98 7.97 7.46
CA GLU A 129 31.43 8.96 6.46
C GLU A 129 31.08 10.38 6.90
N ASP A 130 29.83 10.60 7.34
CA ASP A 130 29.40 11.90 7.86
C ASP A 130 30.20 12.30 9.10
N ARG A 131 30.41 11.40 10.07
CA ARG A 131 31.27 11.65 11.25
C ARG A 131 32.66 12.11 10.86
N SER A 132 33.27 11.45 9.89
CA SER A 132 34.61 11.79 9.41
C SER A 132 34.65 13.16 8.72
N ARG A 133 33.52 13.66 8.21
CA ARG A 133 33.43 14.93 7.47
C ARG A 133 32.81 16.07 8.27
N ARG A 134 32.44 15.89 9.55
CA ARG A 134 31.78 16.94 10.36
C ARG A 134 32.59 18.23 10.50
N ASN A 135 33.90 18.16 10.37
CA ASN A 135 34.78 19.33 10.43
C ASN A 135 35.09 19.92 9.05
N ASN A 136 34.59 19.30 7.98
CA ASN A 136 34.80 19.75 6.63
C ASN A 136 33.79 20.84 6.26
N VAL A 137 34.30 21.94 5.72
CA VAL A 137 33.52 22.98 5.10
C VAL A 137 33.87 23.03 3.62
N ARG A 138 32.84 22.98 2.79
CA ARG A 138 32.96 23.07 1.34
C ARG A 138 32.71 24.50 0.89
N LEU A 139 33.69 25.05 0.19
CA LEU A 139 33.65 26.37 -0.40
C LEU A 139 33.31 26.26 -1.89
N LEU A 140 32.23 26.90 -2.32
CA LEU A 140 31.74 26.89 -3.69
C LEU A 140 31.90 28.28 -4.31
N GLY A 141 32.31 28.35 -5.58
CA GLY A 141 32.35 29.61 -6.34
C GLY A 141 33.60 30.46 -6.14
N PHE A 142 34.60 29.98 -5.39
CA PHE A 142 35.88 30.68 -5.21
C PHE A 142 36.69 30.77 -6.52
N PRO A 143 37.04 31.99 -7.01
CA PRO A 143 37.80 32.16 -8.25
C PRO A 143 39.12 31.38 -8.19
N GLU A 144 39.56 30.81 -9.32
CA GLU A 144 40.84 30.11 -9.38
C GLU A 144 41.99 31.11 -9.49
N GLY A 145 43.07 30.91 -8.73
CA GLY A 145 44.30 31.71 -8.81
C GLY A 145 44.41 32.88 -7.83
N VAL A 146 43.32 33.33 -7.21
CA VAL A 146 43.37 34.39 -6.16
C VAL A 146 44.00 33.92 -4.84
N GLU A 147 44.11 32.62 -4.65
CA GLU A 147 44.65 31.99 -3.44
C GLU A 147 46.17 32.19 -3.30
N GLY A 148 46.85 32.52 -4.40
CA GLY A 148 48.31 32.57 -4.44
C GLY A 148 48.96 31.21 -4.16
N THR A 149 50.11 31.23 -3.51
CA THR A 149 50.90 30.04 -3.16
C THR A 149 50.42 29.36 -1.87
N ASP A 150 49.81 30.12 -0.95
CA ASP A 150 49.35 29.61 0.36
C ASP A 150 47.84 29.81 0.56
N LEU A 151 47.11 28.71 0.32
CA LEU A 151 45.68 28.65 0.51
C LEU A 151 45.26 28.87 1.97
N PHE A 152 46.08 28.47 2.94
CA PHE A 152 45.71 28.54 4.35
C PHE A 152 45.67 29.98 4.85
N SER A 153 46.72 30.76 4.58
CA SER A 153 46.75 32.18 4.96
C SER A 153 45.64 32.97 4.28
N TYR A 154 45.41 32.71 2.99
CA TYR A 154 44.31 33.35 2.25
C TYR A 154 42.95 33.08 2.90
N LEU A 155 42.64 31.81 3.21
CA LEU A 155 41.37 31.45 3.83
C LEU A 155 41.21 32.01 5.24
N ARG A 156 42.29 32.08 6.03
CA ARG A 156 42.28 32.66 7.39
C ARG A 156 41.91 34.13 7.36
N GLU A 157 42.39 34.88 6.37
CA GLU A 157 42.07 36.30 6.22
C GLU A 157 40.68 36.53 5.60
N MET A 158 40.29 35.68 4.65
CA MET A 158 39.09 35.89 3.84
C MET A 158 37.80 35.39 4.48
N LEU A 159 37.81 34.27 5.20
CA LEU A 159 36.58 33.67 5.73
C LEU A 159 35.90 34.49 6.84
N PRO A 160 36.63 35.13 7.78
CA PRO A 160 35.99 35.93 8.84
C PRO A 160 35.24 37.16 8.30
N LYS A 161 35.81 37.87 7.32
CA LYS A 161 35.29 39.14 6.75
C LYS A 161 33.80 39.08 6.35
N PRO A 162 33.35 38.15 5.49
CA PRO A 162 31.95 38.06 5.07
C PRO A 162 31.04 37.44 6.13
N THR A 163 31.60 36.74 7.12
CA THR A 163 30.79 36.11 8.17
C THR A 163 30.51 37.03 9.36
N GLU A 164 31.20 38.17 9.46
CA GLU A 164 31.15 39.09 10.60
C GLU A 164 31.44 38.39 11.95
N ILE A 165 32.08 37.21 11.92
CA ILE A 165 32.51 36.48 13.09
C ILE A 165 33.99 36.77 13.33
N THR A 166 34.30 37.18 14.56
CA THR A 166 35.66 37.13 15.10
C THR A 166 35.89 35.77 15.73
N PHE A 167 36.87 35.02 15.23
CA PHE A 167 37.27 33.74 15.81
C PHE A 167 38.41 33.96 16.81
N ASP A 168 38.22 33.49 18.04
CA ASP A 168 39.27 33.43 19.07
C ASP A 168 39.29 32.00 19.67
N PRO A 169 40.35 31.19 19.43
CA PRO A 169 41.54 31.49 18.63
C PRO A 169 41.23 31.63 17.12
N PRO A 170 42.17 32.15 16.30
CA PRO A 170 42.00 32.24 14.85
C PRO A 170 41.65 30.90 14.20
N LEU A 171 41.08 30.96 12.99
CA LEU A 171 40.78 29.75 12.23
C LEU A 171 42.05 28.94 11.94
N GLU A 172 42.04 27.70 12.43
CA GLU A 172 43.07 26.71 12.18
C GLU A 172 42.54 25.59 11.29
N PHE A 173 43.34 25.27 10.29
CA PHE A 173 42.99 24.30 9.26
C PHE A 173 43.98 23.15 9.32
N GLN A 174 43.48 21.93 9.35
CA GLN A 174 44.33 20.74 9.21
C GLN A 174 44.68 20.51 7.74
N ARG A 175 43.73 20.72 6.83
CA ARG A 175 43.86 20.50 5.39
C ARG A 175 43.00 21.49 4.61
N ALA A 176 43.50 21.98 3.49
CA ALA A 176 42.73 22.76 2.53
C ALA A 176 43.19 22.39 1.12
N HIS A 177 42.25 22.06 0.23
CA HIS A 177 42.59 21.71 -1.16
C HIS A 177 41.40 21.86 -2.10
N ARG A 178 41.68 22.04 -3.39
CA ARG A 178 40.66 22.05 -4.46
C ARG A 178 40.30 20.63 -4.89
N LEU A 179 39.01 20.41 -5.15
CA LEU A 179 38.49 19.13 -5.64
C LEU A 179 38.56 19.02 -7.16
N GLY A 180 39.04 17.88 -7.64
CA GLY A 180 39.06 17.50 -9.05
C GLY A 180 40.19 18.14 -9.88
N PRO A 181 40.39 17.70 -11.12
CA PRO A 181 41.47 18.18 -11.99
C PRO A 181 41.23 19.62 -12.45
N LYS A 182 42.31 20.39 -12.61
CA LYS A 182 42.24 21.77 -13.14
C LYS A 182 41.68 21.75 -14.57
N ARG A 183 40.67 22.57 -14.84
CA ARG A 183 40.08 22.69 -16.18
C ARG A 183 41.00 23.52 -17.08
N GLN A 184 41.30 23.02 -18.28
CA GLN A 184 42.25 23.65 -19.20
C GLN A 184 41.74 24.99 -19.77
N ASN A 185 40.42 25.13 -19.97
CA ASN A 185 39.87 26.23 -20.77
C ASN A 185 39.32 27.40 -19.95
N GLY A 186 39.43 27.40 -18.61
CA GLY A 186 38.96 28.49 -17.73
C GLY A 186 37.46 28.80 -17.75
N ASN A 187 36.71 28.26 -18.71
CA ASN A 187 35.34 28.65 -19.04
C ASN A 187 34.28 27.85 -18.27
N GLY A 188 34.60 27.45 -17.04
CA GLY A 188 33.75 26.60 -16.21
C GLY A 188 33.58 27.16 -14.82
N ARG A 189 32.57 26.65 -14.09
CA ARG A 189 32.41 26.97 -12.67
C ARG A 189 33.71 26.64 -11.92
N PRO A 190 34.21 27.56 -11.06
CA PRO A 190 35.43 27.32 -10.32
C PRO A 190 35.35 26.04 -9.48
N ARG A 191 36.48 25.33 -9.35
CA ARG A 191 36.54 24.13 -8.50
C ARG A 191 36.24 24.46 -7.05
N SER A 192 35.44 23.60 -6.41
CA SER A 192 35.16 23.72 -4.99
C SER A 192 36.40 23.40 -4.15
N ILE A 193 36.55 24.11 -3.04
CA ILE A 193 37.61 23.85 -2.05
C ILE A 193 36.98 23.07 -0.90
N ILE A 194 37.66 22.04 -0.40
CA ILE A 194 37.33 21.43 0.89
C ILE A 194 38.38 21.86 1.89
N VAL A 195 37.88 22.34 3.03
CA VAL A 195 38.69 22.78 4.16
C VAL A 195 38.31 21.94 5.36
N TYR A 196 39.29 21.32 6.00
CA TYR A 196 39.13 20.62 7.27
C TYR A 196 39.56 21.57 8.40
N LEU A 197 38.61 21.97 9.24
CA LEU A 197 38.91 22.78 10.43
C LEU A 197 39.37 21.89 11.58
N LEU A 198 40.32 22.40 12.38
CA LEU A 198 40.81 21.64 13.54
C LEU A 198 39.71 21.48 14.60
N GLN A 199 38.93 22.54 14.85
CA GLN A 199 37.87 22.56 15.84
C GLN A 199 36.48 22.46 15.20
N HIS A 200 35.68 21.49 15.65
CA HIS A 200 34.31 21.32 15.18
C HIS A 200 33.42 22.55 15.45
N MET A 201 33.60 23.21 16.59
CA MET A 201 32.83 24.40 16.96
C MET A 201 33.03 25.56 15.98
N GLN A 202 34.27 25.79 15.52
CA GLN A 202 34.57 26.80 14.52
C GLN A 202 33.90 26.47 13.17
N ALA A 203 33.87 25.19 12.77
CA ALA A 203 33.17 24.77 11.56
C ALA A 203 31.66 25.05 11.65
N CYS A 204 31.04 24.73 12.79
CA CYS A 204 29.62 25.02 13.05
C CYS A 204 29.31 26.52 13.03
N GLN A 205 30.12 27.35 13.70
CA GLN A 205 29.97 28.80 13.71
C GLN A 205 30.08 29.39 12.30
N LEU A 206 31.08 28.95 11.52
CA LEU A 206 31.30 29.40 10.15
C LEU A 206 30.11 29.05 9.24
N LEU A 207 29.60 27.82 9.34
CA LEU A 207 28.42 27.37 8.58
C LEU A 207 27.14 28.10 9.01
N GLN A 208 26.98 28.37 10.30
CA GLN A 208 25.83 29.11 10.83
C GLN A 208 25.83 30.56 10.34
N ALA A 209 26.97 31.27 10.39
CA ALA A 209 27.05 32.61 9.83
C ALA A 209 26.78 32.62 8.34
N ALA A 210 27.32 31.66 7.58
CA ALA A 210 27.02 31.57 6.15
C ALA A 210 25.53 31.32 5.86
N LYS A 211 24.83 30.61 6.74
CA LYS A 211 23.38 30.41 6.63
C LYS A 211 22.58 31.69 6.93
N ILE A 212 23.06 32.52 7.85
CA ILE A 212 22.41 33.78 8.25
C ILE A 212 22.68 34.88 7.22
N GLN A 213 23.95 35.11 6.89
CA GLN A 213 24.39 36.14 5.95
C GLN A 213 24.04 35.77 4.50
N GLY A 214 23.95 34.46 4.22
CA GLY A 214 23.73 33.95 2.88
C GLY A 214 25.01 33.98 2.03
N PRO A 215 24.88 33.89 0.71
CA PRO A 215 26.02 33.91 -0.18
C PRO A 215 26.64 35.32 -0.29
N PHE A 216 27.97 35.38 -0.32
CA PHE A 216 28.71 36.64 -0.43
C PHE A 216 29.46 36.74 -1.76
N LYS A 217 29.71 37.96 -2.23
CA LYS A 217 30.36 38.20 -3.52
C LYS A 217 31.88 38.34 -3.37
N SER A 218 32.62 37.73 -4.28
CA SER A 218 34.04 37.99 -4.50
C SER A 218 34.26 38.32 -5.98
N GLY A 219 34.44 39.61 -6.28
CA GLY A 219 34.40 40.12 -7.65
C GLY A 219 33.05 39.84 -8.31
N ALA A 220 33.07 39.16 -9.45
CA ALA A 220 31.87 38.78 -10.20
C ALA A 220 31.22 37.45 -9.74
N LEU A 221 31.87 36.70 -8.83
CA LEU A 221 31.41 35.36 -8.44
C LEU A 221 30.72 35.37 -7.07
N GLU A 222 29.66 34.56 -6.98
CA GLU A 222 28.96 34.27 -5.73
C GLU A 222 29.65 33.09 -5.02
N ILE A 223 30.08 33.34 -3.79
CA ILE A 223 30.68 32.35 -2.92
C ILE A 223 29.63 31.82 -1.94
N ARG A 224 29.61 30.50 -1.78
CA ARG A 224 28.74 29.81 -0.83
C ARG A 224 29.54 28.83 0.02
N LEU A 225 29.28 28.85 1.32
CA LEU A 225 29.78 27.86 2.26
C LEU A 225 28.70 26.80 2.51
N SER A 226 29.09 25.53 2.54
CA SER A 226 28.19 24.43 2.88
C SER A 226 28.95 23.34 3.64
N ALA A 227 28.27 22.59 4.48
CA ALA A 227 28.82 21.38 5.06
C ALA A 227 29.13 20.34 3.96
N ASP A 228 30.13 19.49 4.22
CA ASP A 228 30.52 18.39 3.34
C ASP A 228 29.88 17.08 3.82
N PHE A 229 28.73 16.73 3.24
CA PHE A 229 28.01 15.51 3.59
C PHE A 229 28.45 14.31 2.74
N SER A 230 28.20 13.10 3.24
CA SER A 230 28.12 11.91 2.42
C SER A 230 27.08 12.08 1.30
N LYS A 231 27.21 11.27 0.25
CA LYS A 231 26.30 11.34 -0.91
C LYS A 231 24.85 11.07 -0.48
N GLU A 232 24.62 10.05 0.33
CA GLU A 232 23.28 9.65 0.77
C GLU A 232 22.63 10.76 1.61
N THR A 233 23.36 11.35 2.57
CA THR A 233 22.86 12.46 3.38
C THR A 233 22.58 13.70 2.52
N ALA A 234 23.43 14.01 1.54
CA ALA A 234 23.18 15.12 0.61
C ALA A 234 21.92 14.91 -0.25
N GLU A 235 21.71 13.70 -0.75
CA GLU A 235 20.51 13.32 -1.52
C GLU A 235 19.24 13.40 -0.66
N ARG A 236 19.30 12.90 0.59
CA ARG A 236 18.21 13.00 1.56
C ARG A 236 17.84 14.45 1.87
N ARG A 237 18.84 15.31 2.12
CA ARG A 237 18.62 16.76 2.31
C ARG A 237 18.00 17.41 1.07
N LYS A 238 18.44 17.03 -0.13
CA LYS A 238 17.88 17.54 -1.38
C LYS A 238 16.42 17.13 -1.54
N ALA A 239 16.07 15.88 -1.24
CA ALA A 239 14.69 15.40 -1.27
C ALA A 239 13.78 16.21 -0.34
N PHE A 240 14.22 16.38 0.91
CA PHE A 240 13.54 17.23 1.89
C PHE A 240 13.31 18.68 1.43
N LEU A 241 14.34 19.32 0.88
CA LEU A 241 14.24 20.69 0.37
C LEU A 241 13.31 20.78 -0.84
N SER A 242 13.27 19.73 -1.68
CA SER A 242 12.37 19.65 -2.82
C SER A 242 10.92 19.55 -2.37
N LEU A 243 10.62 18.65 -1.43
CA LEU A 243 9.28 18.49 -0.85
C LEU A 243 8.79 19.77 -0.19
N ARG A 244 9.64 20.43 0.61
CA ARG A 244 9.35 21.74 1.19
C ARG A 244 9.02 22.79 0.13
N SER A 245 9.75 22.79 -0.99
CA SER A 245 9.52 23.78 -2.05
C SER A 245 8.20 23.55 -2.78
N CYS A 246 7.82 22.29 -3.04
CA CYS A 246 6.55 21.94 -3.67
C CYS A 246 5.34 22.30 -2.79
N HIS A 247 5.49 22.17 -1.47
CA HIS A 247 4.41 22.40 -0.50
C HIS A 247 4.49 23.76 0.20
N ARG A 248 5.09 24.75 -0.47
CA ARG A 248 5.24 26.11 0.10
C ARG A 248 3.89 26.82 0.32
N HIS A 249 2.84 26.37 -0.36
CA HIS A 249 1.49 26.90 -0.22
C HIS A 249 0.79 26.45 1.08
N LEU A 250 1.29 25.39 1.73
CA LEU A 250 0.78 24.96 3.04
C LEU A 250 1.39 25.84 4.14
N ASP A 251 0.60 26.21 5.14
CA ASP A 251 1.06 26.97 6.31
C ASP A 251 1.79 26.07 7.32
N VAL A 252 2.86 25.41 6.85
CA VAL A 252 3.67 24.48 7.65
C VAL A 252 5.08 25.03 7.78
N LYS A 253 5.60 25.05 9.02
CA LYS A 253 6.97 25.50 9.28
C LYS A 253 7.92 24.31 9.21
N PHE A 254 9.03 24.49 8.49
CA PHE A 254 10.04 23.47 8.27
C PHE A 254 11.41 23.89 8.79
N GLY A 255 12.13 22.97 9.42
CA GLY A 255 13.52 23.13 9.84
C GLY A 255 14.36 21.94 9.44
N LEU A 256 15.40 22.14 8.64
CA LEU A 256 16.36 21.07 8.31
C LEU A 256 17.55 21.11 9.28
N PHE A 257 17.73 20.01 10.01
CA PHE A 257 18.77 19.80 11.01
C PHE A 257 19.82 18.79 10.55
N GLU A 258 20.99 18.86 11.18
CA GLU A 258 22.12 17.98 10.94
C GLU A 258 21.86 16.54 11.44
N PRO A 259 22.31 15.49 10.73
CA PRO A 259 22.89 15.53 9.38
C PRO A 259 21.80 15.64 8.28
N ALA A 260 20.61 15.09 8.48
CA ALA A 260 19.49 15.19 7.54
C ALA A 260 18.17 14.83 8.24
N ARG A 261 17.74 15.67 9.19
CA ARG A 261 16.48 15.51 9.92
C ARG A 261 15.56 16.68 9.61
N MET A 262 14.33 16.42 9.16
CA MET A 262 13.35 17.47 8.96
C MET A 262 12.48 17.61 10.22
N TRP A 263 12.45 18.83 10.75
CA TRP A 263 11.52 19.28 11.78
C TRP A 263 10.35 19.96 11.10
N ILE A 264 9.14 19.62 11.53
CA ILE A 264 7.90 20.08 10.93
C ILE A 264 7.01 20.57 12.07
N THR A 265 6.48 21.77 11.94
CA THR A 265 5.49 22.32 12.88
C THR A 265 4.22 22.66 12.11
N ASN A 266 3.12 22.01 12.47
CA ASN A 266 1.80 22.21 11.89
C ASN A 266 0.80 22.46 13.04
N ASN A 267 0.04 23.56 12.98
CA ASN A 267 -0.98 23.90 14.00
C ASN A 267 -0.49 23.83 15.47
N GLY A 268 0.78 24.14 15.72
CA GLY A 268 1.39 24.10 17.06
C GLY A 268 1.96 22.75 17.47
N GLU A 269 1.60 21.66 16.78
CA GLU A 269 2.22 20.36 16.98
C GLU A 269 3.51 20.25 16.16
N SER A 270 4.55 19.71 16.77
CA SER A 270 5.84 19.55 16.11
C SER A 270 6.29 18.10 16.14
N TRP A 271 6.78 17.64 15.00
CA TRP A 271 7.34 16.31 14.86
C TRP A 271 8.58 16.36 13.97
N ASN A 272 9.34 15.27 13.95
CA ASN A 272 10.52 15.16 13.12
C ASN A 272 10.57 13.83 12.40
N THR A 273 11.20 13.83 11.22
CA THR A 273 11.47 12.61 10.45
C THR A 273 12.89 12.63 9.87
N TYR A 274 13.39 11.42 9.66
CA TYR A 274 14.64 11.14 8.95
C TYR A 274 14.39 10.64 7.53
N ASP A 275 13.16 10.25 7.19
CA ASP A 275 12.80 9.74 5.87
C ASP A 275 12.00 10.81 5.09
N PRO A 276 12.47 11.23 3.90
CA PRO A 276 11.70 12.07 3.00
C PRO A 276 10.33 11.48 2.62
N GLU A 277 10.18 10.15 2.59
CA GLU A 277 8.91 9.51 2.25
C GLU A 277 7.85 9.73 3.34
N ASP A 278 8.21 9.65 4.62
CA ASP A 278 7.30 9.97 5.72
C ASP A 278 6.80 11.43 5.62
N LEU A 279 7.70 12.35 5.26
CA LEU A 279 7.32 13.75 5.04
C LEU A 279 6.37 13.87 3.85
N ARG A 280 6.62 13.16 2.76
CA ARG A 280 5.75 13.20 1.56
C ARG A 280 4.34 12.75 1.90
N VAL A 281 4.19 11.60 2.55
CA VAL A 281 2.88 11.07 2.97
C VAL A 281 2.14 12.05 3.87
N PHE A 282 2.85 12.69 4.82
CA PHE A 282 2.25 13.70 5.68
C PHE A 282 1.76 14.94 4.91
N LEU A 283 2.57 15.47 3.98
CA LEU A 283 2.22 16.66 3.21
C LEU A 283 1.07 16.40 2.24
N ASP A 284 1.07 15.25 1.57
CA ASP A 284 -0.02 14.83 0.68
C ASP A 284 -1.34 14.72 1.47
N GLY A 285 -1.30 14.14 2.68
CA GLY A 285 -2.46 14.06 3.55
C GLY A 285 -3.02 15.43 4.00
N LEU A 286 -2.16 16.43 4.20
CA LEU A 286 -2.60 17.80 4.51
C LEU A 286 -3.23 18.50 3.30
N HIS A 287 -2.73 18.21 2.11
CA HIS A 287 -3.27 18.76 0.88
C HIS A 287 -4.70 18.23 0.65
N ASP A 288 -4.91 16.92 0.82
CA ASP A 288 -6.22 16.29 0.68
C ASP A 288 -7.24 16.80 1.71
N GLN A 289 -6.82 17.01 2.96
CA GLN A 289 -7.67 17.60 4.00
C GLN A 289 -8.08 19.04 3.64
N SER A 290 -7.16 19.82 3.08
CA SER A 290 -7.44 21.20 2.68
C SER A 290 -8.45 21.25 1.52
N GLN A 291 -8.27 20.40 0.51
CA GLN A 291 -9.21 20.29 -0.62
C GLN A 291 -10.61 19.82 -0.18
N THR A 292 -10.68 18.82 0.71
CA THR A 292 -11.96 18.31 1.21
C THR A 292 -12.71 19.33 2.06
N MET A 293 -12.00 20.13 2.87
CA MET A 293 -12.62 21.25 3.60
C MET A 293 -13.16 22.32 2.64
N GLU A 294 -12.41 22.70 1.60
CA GLU A 294 -12.84 23.67 0.58
C GLU A 294 -14.06 23.19 -0.23
N LEU A 295 -14.07 21.92 -0.65
CA LEU A 295 -15.23 21.31 -1.32
C LEU A 295 -16.46 21.28 -0.40
N THR A 296 -16.26 20.98 0.89
CA THR A 296 -17.36 20.93 1.87
C THR A 296 -17.94 22.31 2.13
N THR A 297 -17.10 23.34 2.28
CA THR A 297 -17.57 24.73 2.46
C THR A 297 -18.27 25.26 1.22
N GLN A 298 -17.76 24.95 0.03
CA GLN A 298 -18.42 25.29 -1.25
C GLN A 298 -19.82 24.66 -1.32
N THR A 299 -19.93 23.36 -1.03
CA THR A 299 -21.22 22.65 -1.05
C THR A 299 -22.20 23.22 -0.02
N LEU A 300 -21.72 23.59 1.17
CA LEU A 300 -22.57 24.20 2.21
C LEU A 300 -23.11 25.57 1.79
N LEU A 301 -22.29 26.41 1.14
CA LEU A 301 -22.73 27.70 0.61
C LEU A 301 -23.78 27.51 -0.49
N ASP A 302 -23.55 26.59 -1.41
CA ASP A 302 -24.50 26.28 -2.50
C ASP A 302 -25.86 25.78 -1.96
N THR A 303 -25.88 25.07 -0.82
CA THR A 303 -27.14 24.65 -0.18
C THR A 303 -27.90 25.77 0.53
N GLN A 304 -27.21 26.83 1.01
CA GLN A 304 -27.86 27.97 1.67
C GLN A 304 -28.56 28.89 0.67
N ASP A 305 -28.01 29.04 -0.54
CA ASP A 305 -28.60 29.83 -1.62
C ASP A 305 -29.90 29.22 -2.16
N LEU A 306 -30.06 27.89 -2.05
CA LEU A 306 -31.32 27.20 -2.38
C LEU A 306 -32.41 27.34 -1.31
N SER A 307 -32.07 27.70 -0.06
CA SER A 307 -33.06 27.89 1.01
C SER A 307 -33.63 29.32 1.10
N THR A 308 -32.97 30.29 0.47
CA THR A 308 -33.33 31.72 0.61
C THR A 308 -34.10 32.27 -0.60
N GLY A 309 -34.50 31.41 -1.54
CA GLY A 309 -35.11 31.82 -2.81
C GLY A 309 -36.32 30.99 -3.22
N ALA A 310 -37.37 30.92 -2.38
CA ALA A 310 -38.71 30.53 -2.84
C ALA A 310 -39.83 30.96 -1.87
N CYS A 311 -40.20 32.24 -1.88
CA CYS A 311 -41.59 32.60 -1.61
C CYS A 311 -42.44 32.04 -2.76
N LEU A 312 -42.94 30.82 -2.62
CA LEU A 312 -43.96 30.29 -3.52
C LEU A 312 -45.25 31.10 -3.30
N PRO A 313 -45.89 31.62 -4.37
CA PRO A 313 -47.16 32.31 -4.23
C PRO A 313 -48.24 31.32 -3.79
N VAL A 314 -49.02 31.73 -2.79
CA VAL A 314 -50.26 31.05 -2.36
C VAL A 314 -51.19 30.91 -3.57
N PRO A 315 -51.63 29.69 -3.96
CA PRO A 315 -52.61 29.56 -5.02
C PRO A 315 -54.02 29.78 -4.46
N THR A 316 -54.72 30.76 -5.01
CA THR A 316 -56.17 30.93 -4.91
C THR A 316 -56.91 29.77 -5.59
N PRO A 317 -58.10 29.36 -5.11
CA PRO A 317 -58.80 28.21 -5.64
C PRO A 317 -59.71 28.63 -6.81
N ALA A 318 -59.56 27.99 -7.97
CA ALA A 318 -60.65 27.88 -8.94
C ALA A 318 -60.44 26.76 -9.96
N SER A 319 -61.50 25.95 -10.07
CA SER A 319 -61.98 25.15 -11.20
C SER A 319 -61.17 23.95 -11.73
N GLU A 320 -61.79 22.81 -11.48
CA GLU A 320 -61.74 21.51 -12.16
C GLU A 320 -61.32 21.53 -13.64
N GLY A 321 -60.39 20.63 -13.97
CA GLY A 321 -60.05 20.24 -15.33
C GLY A 321 -59.46 18.83 -15.34
N ARG A 322 -60.30 17.85 -15.69
CA ARG A 322 -60.02 16.42 -15.75
C ARG A 322 -59.09 16.11 -16.94
N SER A 323 -57.94 15.48 -16.72
CA SER A 323 -57.21 14.74 -17.76
C SER A 323 -56.31 13.66 -17.14
N THR A 324 -56.40 12.48 -17.73
CA THR A 324 -55.89 11.18 -17.30
C THR A 324 -54.47 10.91 -17.79
N THR A 325 -53.53 10.58 -16.90
CA THR A 325 -52.31 9.82 -17.24
C THR A 325 -51.86 8.92 -16.08
N ASP A 326 -51.33 7.76 -16.46
CA ASP A 326 -51.09 6.48 -15.78
C ASP A 326 -50.36 6.47 -14.40
N PRO A 327 -50.67 5.56 -13.45
CA PRO A 327 -50.08 5.54 -12.10
C PRO A 327 -48.75 4.76 -11.94
N GLN A 328 -48.17 4.20 -13.00
CA GLN A 328 -47.03 3.26 -12.85
C GLN A 328 -45.62 3.88 -12.80
N THR A 329 -45.47 5.18 -13.05
CA THR A 329 -44.14 5.82 -13.13
C THR A 329 -43.67 6.45 -11.81
N ARG A 330 -44.58 6.71 -10.84
CA ARG A 330 -44.24 7.32 -9.54
C ARG A 330 -43.57 6.40 -8.53
N GLY A 331 -43.68 5.08 -8.70
CA GLY A 331 -43.11 4.10 -7.75
C GLY A 331 -41.60 3.87 -7.90
N ARG A 332 -41.04 4.05 -9.11
CA ARG A 332 -39.61 3.72 -9.36
C ARG A 332 -38.63 4.81 -8.93
N ASP A 333 -39.07 6.07 -8.91
CA ASP A 333 -38.20 7.19 -8.53
C ASP A 333 -38.08 7.33 -7.01
N LEU A 334 -39.13 6.97 -6.26
CA LEU A 334 -39.08 6.94 -4.79
C LEU A 334 -38.13 5.84 -4.28
N ASP A 335 -38.18 4.64 -4.87
CA ASP A 335 -37.28 3.52 -4.52
C ASP A 335 -35.80 3.78 -4.87
N ARG A 336 -35.55 4.66 -5.85
CA ARG A 336 -34.18 5.06 -6.23
C ARG A 336 -33.62 6.09 -5.25
N LEU A 337 -34.44 7.03 -4.81
CA LEU A 337 -34.09 8.06 -3.81
C LEU A 337 -33.89 7.45 -2.42
N THR A 338 -34.74 6.52 -1.98
CA THR A 338 -34.59 5.83 -0.69
C THR A 338 -33.34 4.94 -0.65
N LYS A 339 -33.02 4.21 -1.73
CA LYS A 339 -31.75 3.47 -1.84
C LYS A 339 -30.51 4.34 -1.74
N THR A 340 -30.51 5.52 -2.37
CA THR A 340 -29.36 6.45 -2.26
C THR A 340 -29.21 7.08 -0.89
N TYR A 341 -30.29 7.18 -0.11
CA TYR A 341 -30.28 7.71 1.25
C TYR A 341 -29.81 6.65 2.26
N ASP A 342 -30.25 5.39 2.07
CA ASP A 342 -29.79 4.25 2.88
C ASP A 342 -28.31 3.95 2.67
N ASP A 343 -27.78 4.06 1.44
CA ASP A 343 -26.34 3.90 1.18
C ASP A 343 -25.51 5.01 1.84
N ARG A 344 -25.99 6.27 1.83
CA ARG A 344 -25.30 7.38 2.51
C ARG A 344 -25.32 7.24 4.03
N SER A 345 -26.43 6.77 4.60
CA SER A 345 -26.54 6.49 6.04
C SER A 345 -25.57 5.38 6.46
N GLN A 346 -25.45 4.31 5.66
CA GLN A 346 -24.52 3.22 5.91
C GLN A 346 -23.04 3.64 5.77
N VAL A 347 -22.72 4.53 4.83
CA VAL A 347 -21.36 5.09 4.69
C VAL A 347 -21.01 5.97 5.89
N LEU A 348 -21.92 6.80 6.38
CA LEU A 348 -21.69 7.62 7.57
C LEU A 348 -21.57 6.78 8.86
N GLN A 349 -22.34 5.68 8.97
CA GLN A 349 -22.18 4.72 10.05
C GLN A 349 -20.84 3.96 9.98
N ALA A 350 -20.40 3.57 8.79
CA ALA A 350 -19.10 2.92 8.60
C ALA A 350 -17.92 3.85 8.93
N VAL A 351 -18.01 5.13 8.56
CA VAL A 351 -17.01 6.15 8.93
C VAL A 351 -16.99 6.39 10.44
N ALA A 352 -18.15 6.41 11.11
CA ALA A 352 -18.23 6.54 12.56
C ALA A 352 -17.69 5.32 13.34
N ILE A 353 -17.85 4.10 12.80
CA ILE A 353 -17.28 2.88 13.39
C ILE A 353 -15.75 2.85 13.19
N TYR A 354 -15.26 3.33 12.04
CA TYR A 354 -13.83 3.41 11.75
C TYR A 354 -13.10 4.41 12.65
N THR A 355 -13.71 5.56 12.95
CA THR A 355 -13.12 6.55 13.89
C THR A 355 -13.13 6.04 15.35
N GLN A 356 -14.20 5.36 15.78
CA GLN A 356 -14.27 4.78 17.14
C GLN A 356 -13.31 3.60 17.36
N THR A 357 -12.96 2.86 16.32
CA THR A 357 -11.97 1.77 16.40
C THR A 357 -10.53 2.30 16.36
N SER A 358 -10.26 3.36 15.61
CA SER A 358 -8.96 4.03 15.59
C SER A 358 -8.58 4.70 16.92
N ASP A 359 -9.55 5.12 17.74
CA ASP A 359 -9.30 5.70 19.06
C ASP A 359 -9.11 4.64 20.17
N ARG A 360 -9.60 3.41 19.98
CA ARG A 360 -9.38 2.30 20.93
C ARG A 360 -7.98 1.71 20.89
N ASP A 361 -7.27 1.82 19.76
CA ASP A 361 -5.89 1.34 19.64
C ASP A 361 -4.83 2.32 20.18
N LYS A 362 -5.25 3.53 20.61
CA LYS A 362 -4.35 4.52 21.24
C LYS A 362 -4.29 4.44 22.78
N SER A 363 -5.04 3.55 23.42
CA SER A 363 -4.96 3.34 24.88
C SER A 363 -3.99 2.20 25.26
N HIS A 364 -2.71 2.34 24.90
CA HIS A 364 -1.62 1.68 25.61
C HIS A 364 -0.76 2.75 26.28
N SER A 365 -1.04 3.00 27.56
CA SER A 365 -0.30 3.94 28.40
C SER A 365 1.19 3.60 28.49
N PRO A 366 2.10 4.59 28.50
CA PRO A 366 3.53 4.37 28.69
C PRO A 366 3.84 4.00 30.15
N LEU A 367 4.75 3.03 30.31
CA LEU A 367 5.34 2.64 31.59
C LEU A 367 6.05 3.84 32.24
N LYS A 368 5.73 4.08 33.52
CA LYS A 368 6.33 5.09 34.40
C LYS A 368 7.84 4.78 34.62
N PRO A 369 8.75 5.77 34.58
CA PRO A 369 10.15 5.53 34.94
C PRO A 369 10.31 5.41 36.45
N THR A 370 10.94 4.32 36.89
CA THR A 370 11.37 4.07 38.27
C THR A 370 12.56 4.96 38.60
N ALA A 371 12.44 5.76 39.67
CA ALA A 371 13.55 6.53 40.22
C ALA A 371 14.61 5.59 40.80
N ALA A 372 15.88 5.80 40.42
CA ALA A 372 17.03 5.19 41.07
C ALA A 372 17.34 5.94 42.38
N PRO A 373 17.66 5.25 43.48
CA PRO A 373 18.13 5.91 44.69
C PRO A 373 19.57 6.39 44.54
N THR A 374 19.83 7.56 45.11
CA THR A 374 21.13 8.23 45.33
C THR A 374 22.14 7.37 46.07
#